data_AF-A0A352JZ95-F1
#
_entry.id   AF-A0A352JZ95-F1
#
_cell.length_a   1.000
_cell.length_b   1.000
_cell.length_c   1.000
_cell.angle_alpha   90.00
_cell.angle_beta   90.00
_cell.angle_gamma   90.00
#
_symmetry.space_group_name_H-M   'P 1'
#
loop_
_entity.id
_entity.type
_entity.pdbx_description
1 polymer ?
#
loop_
_entity_poly.entity_id
_entity_poly.type
_entity_poly.pdbx_seq_one_letter_code
_entity_poly.pdbx_strand_id
1 'polypeptide(L)' 'RASIHQGFVVSDHADWNGLIQTVQESQATQVYATHGETRVLTRYLNEHLDIAADRLETAFGIEEGVDQ' A
#
# COMPACT_ATOMS: atom_id res chain seq x y z
N ARG A 1 23.28 -25.22 -26.86
CA ARG A 1 22.41 -25.31 -25.67
C ARG A 1 21.78 -23.94 -25.50
N ALA A 2 20.48 -23.80 -25.73
CA ALA A 2 19.80 -22.50 -25.71
C ALA A 2 19.82 -21.93 -24.29
N SER A 3 20.28 -20.67 -24.17
CA SER A 3 20.19 -19.87 -22.97
C SER A 3 18.73 -19.69 -22.57
N ILE A 4 18.41 -20.02 -21.33
CA ILE A 4 17.11 -19.77 -20.72
C ILE A 4 16.84 -18.26 -20.67
N HIS A 5 16.05 -17.72 -21.60
CA HIS A 5 15.54 -16.34 -21.56
C HIS A 5 14.29 -16.26 -20.67
N GLN A 6 14.37 -16.74 -19.44
CA GLN A 6 13.25 -16.62 -18.51
C GLN A 6 13.39 -15.27 -17.79
N GLY A 7 12.63 -14.27 -18.25
CA GLY A 7 12.61 -12.94 -17.63
C GLY A 7 12.14 -13.01 -16.17
N PHE A 8 12.59 -12.05 -15.37
CA PHE A 8 12.17 -11.92 -13.97
C PHE A 8 10.81 -11.23 -13.89
N VAL A 9 9.93 -11.70 -13.01
CA VAL A 9 8.70 -10.98 -12.66
C VAL A 9 9.09 -9.78 -11.82
N VAL A 10 8.73 -8.58 -12.27
CA VAL A 10 8.92 -7.33 -11.54
C VAL A 10 7.55 -6.87 -11.06
N SER A 11 7.43 -6.58 -9.77
CA SER A 11 6.23 -5.98 -9.19
C SER A 11 6.15 -4.51 -9.57
N ASP A 12 4.95 -4.02 -9.90
CA ASP A 12 4.66 -2.61 -10.13
C ASP A 12 4.20 -1.88 -8.85
N HIS A 13 4.04 -2.61 -7.73
CA HIS A 13 3.68 -2.03 -6.44
C HIS A 13 4.88 -1.34 -5.75
N ALA A 14 4.59 -0.20 -5.12
CA ALA A 14 5.53 0.46 -4.21
C ALA A 14 5.87 -0.45 -3.03
N ASP A 15 7.12 -0.41 -2.59
CA ASP A 15 7.54 -1.06 -1.36
C ASP A 15 7.17 -0.23 -0.12
N TRP A 16 7.33 -0.84 1.06
CA TRP A 16 6.96 -0.21 2.33
C TRP A 16 7.67 1.12 2.58
N ASN A 17 8.98 1.18 2.33
CA ASN A 17 9.76 2.38 2.59
C ASN A 17 9.34 3.51 1.64
N GLY A 18 9.10 3.19 0.37
CA GLY A 18 8.60 4.12 -0.62
C GLY A 18 7.21 4.66 -0.26
N LEU A 19 6.31 3.82 0.26
CA LEU A 19 5.00 4.26 0.74
C LEU A 19 5.12 5.26 1.90
N ILE A 20 5.91 4.93 2.93
CA ILE A 20 6.09 5.81 4.09
C ILE A 20 6.76 7.13 3.70
N GLN A 21 7.83 7.06 2.90
CA GLN A 21 8.52 8.23 2.39
C GLN A 21 7.57 9.14 1.61
N THR A 22 6.77 8.58 0.70
CA THR A 22 5.81 9.35 -0.10
C THR A 22 4.78 10.06 0.77
N VAL A 23 4.24 9.36 1.78
CA VAL A 23 3.28 9.96 2.72
C VAL A 23 3.93 11.12 3.48
N GLN A 24 5.14 10.94 4.02
CA GLN A 24 5.84 11.99 4.74
C GLN A 24 6.17 13.19 3.84
N GLU A 25 6.70 12.95 2.66
CA GLU A 25 7.06 14.01 1.70
C GLU A 25 5.83 14.77 1.18
N SER A 26 4.66 14.11 1.14
CA SER A 26 3.41 14.77 0.72
C SER A 26 2.91 15.83 1.70
N GLN A 27 3.37 15.79 2.97
CA GLN A 27 2.88 16.66 4.05
C GLN A 27 1.35 16.61 4.23
N ALA A 28 0.72 15.50 3.85
CA ALA A 28 -0.72 15.30 4.03
C ALA A 28 -1.07 15.28 5.52
N THR A 29 -2.15 15.97 5.87
CA THR A 29 -2.72 15.94 7.23
C THR A 29 -3.65 14.75 7.44
N GLN A 30 -4.15 14.15 6.37
CA GLN A 30 -5.01 12.97 6.37
C GLN A 30 -4.67 12.10 5.16
N VAL A 31 -4.54 10.80 5.39
CA VAL A 31 -4.30 9.80 4.34
C VAL A 31 -5.50 8.84 4.27
N TYR A 32 -5.92 8.51 3.05
CA TYR A 32 -6.95 7.49 2.81
C TYR A 32 -6.35 6.37 1.97
N ALA A 33 -6.25 5.18 2.56
CA ALA A 33 -5.70 4.00 1.89
C ALA A 33 -6.83 3.17 1.26
N THR A 34 -6.64 2.77 0.01
CA THR A 34 -7.56 1.89 -0.74
C THR A 34 -6.77 0.78 -1.41
N HIS A 35 -7.48 -0.26 -1.89
CA HIS A 35 -6.96 -1.41 -2.62
C HIS A 35 -5.94 -2.28 -1.84
N GLY A 36 -6.18 -3.59 -1.77
CA GLY A 36 -5.34 -4.52 -1.01
C GLY A 36 -5.47 -4.37 0.52
N GLU A 37 -4.50 -4.91 1.25
CA GLU A 37 -4.51 -4.88 2.71
C GLU A 37 -3.99 -3.56 3.28
N THR A 38 -4.91 -2.79 3.85
CA THR A 38 -4.67 -1.40 4.26
C THR A 38 -4.60 -1.19 5.77
N ARG A 39 -4.94 -2.18 6.62
CA ARG A 39 -4.92 -1.99 8.10
C ARG A 39 -3.51 -1.82 8.60
N VAL A 40 -2.53 -2.53 8.02
CA VAL A 40 -1.13 -2.42 8.44
C VAL A 40 -0.60 -1.01 8.19
N LEU A 41 -0.84 -0.45 6.99
CA LEU A 41 -0.40 0.90 6.64
C LEU A 41 -1.12 1.95 7.50
N THR A 42 -2.45 1.94 7.52
CA THR A 42 -3.24 2.92 8.28
C THR A 42 -2.90 2.89 9.76
N ARG A 43 -2.78 1.71 10.37
CA ARG A 43 -2.37 1.58 11.77
C ARG A 43 -0.97 2.16 12.00
N TYR A 44 0.00 1.86 11.15
CA TYR A 44 1.36 2.38 11.29
C TYR A 44 1.43 3.91 11.21
N LEU A 45 0.71 4.51 10.25
CA LEU A 45 0.66 5.97 10.10
C LEU A 45 0.11 6.65 11.35
N ASN A 46 -0.97 6.11 11.94
CA ASN A 46 -1.55 6.63 13.17
C ASN A 46 -0.65 6.39 14.40
N GLU A 47 -0.20 5.15 14.62
CA GLU A 47 0.49 4.76 15.87
C GLU A 47 1.95 5.25 15.94
N HIS A 48 2.64 5.35 14.81
CA HIS A 48 4.09 5.61 14.80
C HIS A 48 4.47 6.95 14.18
N LEU A 49 3.66 7.50 13.28
CA LEU A 49 3.96 8.77 12.61
C LEU A 49 3.04 9.92 13.02
N ASP A 50 2.01 9.65 13.83
CA ASP A 50 1.00 10.64 14.24
C ASP A 50 0.31 11.32 13.04
N ILE A 51 0.14 10.56 11.94
CA ILE A 51 -0.57 11.00 10.73
C ILE A 51 -1.92 10.29 10.70
N ALA A 52 -2.99 11.08 10.68
CA ALA A 52 -4.35 10.55 10.61
C ALA A 52 -4.54 9.75 9.31
N ALA A 53 -4.93 8.49 9.44
CA ALA A 53 -5.09 7.61 8.29
C ALA A 53 -6.26 6.64 8.44
N ASP A 54 -7.07 6.51 7.39
CA ASP A 54 -8.26 5.65 7.36
C ASP A 54 -8.32 4.80 6.09
N ARG A 55 -9.07 3.69 6.17
CA ARG A 55 -9.40 2.87 5.00
C ARG A 55 -10.52 3.55 4.22
N LEU A 56 -10.34 3.67 2.91
CA LEU A 56 -11.38 4.11 1.99
C LEU A 56 -12.07 2.89 1.38
N GLU A 57 -13.32 2.66 1.78
CA GLU A 57 -14.18 1.69 1.11
C GLU A 57 -14.63 2.26 -0.23
N THR A 58 -14.22 1.63 -1.32
CA THR A 58 -14.62 2.03 -2.68
C THR A 58 -15.62 1.02 -3.24
N ALA A 59 -16.51 1.48 -4.13
CA ALA A 59 -17.49 0.62 -4.81
C ALA A 59 -16.86 -0.52 -5.65
N PHE A 60 -15.55 -0.49 -5.85
CA PHE A 60 -14.77 -1.48 -6.60
C PHE A 60 -13.86 -2.33 -5.70
N GLY A 61 -13.87 -2.09 -4.40
CA GLY A 61 -12.85 -2.57 -3.47
C GLY A 61 -13.42 -3.26 -2.26
N ILE A 62 -14.29 -4.25 -2.46
CA ILE A 62 -14.53 -5.36 -1.54
C ILE A 62 -15.09 -6.53 -2.38
N GLU A 63 -14.28 -7.51 -2.79
CA GLU A 63 -14.81 -8.87 -2.87
C GLU A 63 -14.90 -9.34 -1.42
N GLU A 64 -16.11 -9.58 -0.92
CA GLU A 64 -16.32 -10.06 0.44
C GLU A 64 -15.47 -11.32 0.68
N GLY A 65 -14.47 -11.22 1.56
CA GLY A 65 -13.79 -12.39 2.11
C GLY A 65 -12.30 -12.57 1.82
N VAL A 66 -11.57 -11.58 1.30
CA VAL A 66 -10.12 -11.73 1.11
C VAL A 66 -9.33 -10.53 1.64
N ASP A 67 -9.12 -10.49 2.96
CA ASP A 67 -7.92 -9.87 3.53
C ASP A 67 -6.75 -10.85 3.21
N GLN A 68 -5.88 -10.51 2.24
CA GLN A 68 -4.59 -11.22 2.04
C GLN A 68 -3.49 -10.53 2.82
#